data_AF-A0AAN7CHC2-F1
#
_entry.id   AF-A0AAN7CHC2-F1
#
_cell.length_a   1.000
_cell.length_b   1.000
_cell.length_c   1.000
_cell.angle_alpha   90.00
_cell.angle_beta   90.00
_cell.angle_gamma   90.00
#
_symmetry.space_group_name_H-M   'P 1'
#
loop_
_entity.id
_entity.type
_entity.pdbx_description
1 polymer ?
#
loop_
_entity_poly.entity_id
_entity_poly.type
_entity_poly.pdbx_seq_one_letter_code
_entity_poly.pdbx_strand_id
1 'polypeptide(L)'
;MALPPVRGNALKHLCYGSFPGNSADIVWERRLGGVVDGYVWKVKWADNGPFAMKVFWESESPPRLQYWAFQRECQNAAILQMITAAVEQTTESSPIRILSRPSTRGDALTNLYCFCDDGRRNPPVEAGPATLAVSSVPRFRKCYRWLKISGRDLKELDRGTLAPPILTIAEVQREILPDQEYFAIVYEYIPENGNDLAAVQSQIDFLCRTGFNFAPTPLRDNWKDSVLVDLSEIECPWQLGWSSASYSRGPRPGERELRDTGRYTCKMPVTSQCPRQGRKAVVRFGKDDRKVMLRKNGKGEPGATGACPTNAPAPADAAGELQEEG
;
A
#
# COMPACT_ATOMS: atom_id res chain seq x y z
N MET A 1 6.23 14.20 -27.34
CA MET A 1 7.32 14.67 -26.47
C MET A 1 7.55 13.58 -25.42
N ALA A 2 8.57 12.74 -25.61
CA ALA A 2 8.90 11.71 -24.62
C ALA A 2 9.44 12.43 -23.37
N LEU A 3 8.77 12.27 -22.23
CA LEU A 3 9.32 12.75 -20.96
C LEU A 3 10.69 12.08 -20.78
N PRO A 4 11.74 12.84 -20.41
CA PRO A 4 13.02 12.21 -20.13
C PRO A 4 12.78 11.17 -19.03
N PRO A 5 13.34 9.95 -19.16
CA PRO A 5 13.29 8.99 -18.07
C PRO A 5 13.85 9.71 -16.85
N VAL A 6 13.05 9.81 -15.78
CA VAL A 6 13.52 10.29 -14.49
C VAL A 6 14.77 9.49 -14.20
N ARG A 7 15.95 10.10 -14.38
CA ARG A 7 17.22 9.40 -14.28
C ARG A 7 17.24 8.82 -12.87
N GLY A 8 17.32 7.49 -12.78
CA GLY A 8 17.15 6.72 -11.55
C GLY A 8 18.19 6.98 -10.46
N ASN A 9 18.89 8.11 -10.47
CA ASN A 9 19.84 8.54 -9.44
C ASN A 9 19.17 9.39 -8.34
N ALA A 10 18.11 10.16 -8.64
CA ALA A 10 17.43 10.97 -7.61
C ALA A 10 16.67 10.12 -6.58
N LEU A 11 16.20 8.94 -6.99
CA LEU A 11 15.53 7.98 -6.10
C LEU A 11 16.49 7.10 -5.29
N LYS A 12 17.81 7.13 -5.55
CA LYS A 12 18.78 6.25 -4.85
C LYS A 12 18.99 6.59 -3.38
N HIS A 13 18.64 7.81 -2.95
CA HIS A 13 18.88 8.27 -1.58
C HIS A 13 17.66 8.22 -0.67
N LEU A 14 16.47 8.08 -1.23
CA LEU A 14 15.22 8.13 -0.48
C LEU A 14 14.75 6.70 -0.21
N CYS A 15 14.70 6.34 1.07
CA CYS A 15 14.34 5.01 1.59
C CYS A 15 15.27 3.81 1.31
N TYR A 16 16.45 3.97 0.68
CA TYR A 16 17.30 2.81 0.35
C TYR A 16 18.27 2.31 1.43
N GLY A 17 18.54 3.08 2.49
CA GLY A 17 19.38 2.55 3.58
C GLY A 17 18.61 1.54 4.41
N SER A 18 19.26 0.46 4.83
CA SER A 18 18.72 -0.49 5.81
C SER A 18 18.57 0.17 7.18
N PHE A 19 17.55 -0.23 7.95
CA PHE A 19 17.35 0.21 9.33
C PHE A 19 18.54 -0.29 10.16
N PRO A 20 19.20 0.57 10.95
CA PRO A 20 20.44 0.20 11.65
C PRO A 20 20.23 -0.69 12.88
N GLY A 21 18.98 -1.05 13.21
CA GLY A 21 18.68 -1.93 14.33
C GLY A 21 18.88 -3.41 13.99
N ASN A 22 19.41 -4.18 14.95
CA ASN A 22 19.47 -5.63 14.86
C ASN A 22 18.06 -6.22 15.02
N SER A 23 17.71 -7.25 14.24
CA SER A 23 16.42 -7.93 14.37
C SER A 23 16.28 -8.66 15.71
N ALA A 24 17.40 -9.09 16.31
CA ALA A 24 17.42 -9.74 17.61
C ALA A 24 16.97 -8.82 18.77
N ASP A 25 17.05 -7.50 18.59
CA ASP A 25 16.71 -6.51 19.62
C ASP A 25 15.24 -6.05 19.54
N ILE A 26 14.45 -6.65 18.63
CA ILE A 26 13.05 -6.28 18.41
C ILE A 26 12.18 -6.83 19.54
N VAL A 27 11.53 -5.92 20.25
CA VAL A 27 10.45 -6.25 21.20
C VAL A 27 9.10 -6.08 20.50
N TRP A 28 8.41 -7.19 20.30
CA TRP A 28 7.10 -7.25 19.67
C TRP A 28 6.00 -6.98 20.69
N GLU A 29 5.33 -5.83 20.63
CA GLU A 29 4.33 -5.46 21.63
C GLU A 29 2.92 -5.94 21.26
N ARG A 30 2.48 -5.72 20.02
CA ARG A 30 1.12 -6.04 19.58
C ARG A 30 1.04 -6.15 18.07
N ARG A 31 0.29 -7.13 17.55
CA ARG A 31 -0.14 -7.16 16.15
C ARG A 31 -1.23 -6.11 15.91
N LEU A 32 -0.99 -5.18 14.99
CA LEU A 32 -1.90 -4.08 14.66
C LEU A 32 -2.93 -4.46 13.59
N GLY A 33 -2.58 -5.38 12.70
CA GLY A 33 -3.46 -5.86 11.64
C GLY A 33 -2.66 -6.40 10.46
N GLY A 34 -3.35 -6.88 9.43
CA GLY A 34 -2.73 -7.34 8.20
C GLY A 34 -3.74 -7.79 7.18
N VAL A 35 -3.32 -7.78 5.92
CA VAL A 35 -4.16 -8.03 4.74
C VAL A 35 -3.32 -8.67 3.64
N VAL A 36 -3.63 -8.35 2.38
CA VAL A 36 -3.01 -8.87 1.17
C VAL A 36 -1.53 -8.53 1.07
N ASP A 37 -1.06 -7.42 1.61
CA ASP A 37 0.33 -6.98 1.40
C ASP A 37 1.28 -7.48 2.49
N GLY A 38 0.72 -7.83 3.66
CA GLY A 38 1.52 -8.20 4.82
C GLY A 38 0.79 -7.97 6.13
N TYR A 39 1.56 -8.04 7.21
CA TYR A 39 1.11 -7.77 8.58
C TYR A 39 1.90 -6.64 9.20
N VAL A 40 1.27 -5.93 10.13
CA VAL A 40 1.85 -4.79 10.84
C VAL A 40 1.87 -5.07 12.34
N TRP A 41 2.99 -4.77 12.98
CA TRP A 41 3.16 -4.86 14.42
C TRP A 41 3.57 -3.50 15.00
N LYS A 42 3.17 -3.29 16.25
CA LYS A 42 3.77 -2.30 17.13
C LYS A 42 5.00 -2.92 17.76
N VAL A 43 6.15 -2.28 17.58
CA VAL A 43 7.43 -2.80 18.06
C VAL A 43 8.25 -1.71 18.76
N LYS A 44 9.25 -2.15 19.52
CA LYS A 44 10.33 -1.32 20.06
C LYS A 44 11.68 -1.96 19.72
N TRP A 45 12.71 -1.13 19.67
CA TRP A 45 14.11 -1.59 19.66
C TRP A 45 14.72 -1.24 21.01
N ALA A 46 14.96 -2.26 21.84
CA ALA A 46 15.26 -2.05 23.25
C ALA A 46 14.27 -1.05 23.90
N ASP A 47 14.75 0.08 24.42
CA ASP A 47 13.93 1.13 25.04
C ASP A 47 13.45 2.21 24.05
N ASN A 48 13.83 2.14 22.77
CA ASN A 48 13.43 3.11 21.76
C ASN A 48 12.14 2.70 21.05
N GLY A 49 11.21 3.64 20.88
CA GLY A 49 9.93 3.45 20.21
C GLY A 49 8.75 4.10 20.95
N PRO A 50 7.50 3.76 20.60
CA PRO A 50 7.10 2.67 19.70
C PRO A 50 7.21 3.00 18.20
N PHE A 51 7.32 1.95 17.39
CA PHE A 51 7.30 1.98 15.93
C PHE A 51 6.19 1.09 15.38
N ALA A 52 5.77 1.35 14.14
CA ALA A 52 4.95 0.44 13.36
C ALA A 52 5.83 -0.27 12.33
N MET A 53 5.86 -1.59 12.33
CA MET A 53 6.65 -2.38 11.39
C MET A 53 5.74 -3.23 10.53
N LYS A 54 5.73 -2.99 9.21
CA LYS A 54 5.00 -3.80 8.23
C LYS A 54 5.96 -4.84 7.66
N VAL A 55 5.66 -6.12 7.82
CA VAL A 55 6.37 -7.24 7.18
C VAL A 55 5.53 -7.72 6.00
N PHE A 56 6.15 -7.83 4.83
CA PHE A 56 5.49 -8.20 3.60
C PHE A 56 5.54 -9.72 3.39
N TRP A 57 4.54 -10.27 2.70
CA TRP A 57 4.48 -11.72 2.44
C TRP A 57 5.52 -12.20 1.45
N GLU A 58 5.81 -11.39 0.43
CA GLU A 58 6.76 -11.73 -0.60
C GLU A 58 8.20 -11.53 -0.11
N SER A 59 8.92 -12.63 0.07
CA SER A 59 10.34 -12.69 0.45
C SER A 59 11.29 -12.36 -0.71
N GLU A 60 10.79 -12.39 -1.94
CA GLU A 60 11.53 -12.08 -3.15
C GLU A 60 10.72 -11.18 -4.09
N SER A 61 11.42 -10.49 -5.00
CA SER A 61 10.75 -9.75 -6.06
C SER A 61 9.99 -10.73 -6.95
N PRO A 62 8.71 -10.50 -7.23
CA PRO A 62 7.99 -11.34 -8.19
C PRO A 62 8.60 -11.18 -9.60
N PRO A 63 8.37 -12.15 -10.50
CA PRO A 63 8.74 -12.02 -11.90
C PRO A 63 8.17 -10.74 -12.55
N ARG A 64 8.87 -10.24 -13.57
CA ARG A 64 8.67 -8.91 -14.19
C ARG A 64 7.19 -8.50 -14.32
N LEU A 65 6.92 -7.21 -14.04
CA LEU A 65 5.63 -6.52 -14.22
C LEU A 65 4.50 -6.91 -13.25
N GLN A 66 4.78 -7.70 -12.22
CA GLN A 66 3.81 -8.02 -11.18
C GLN A 66 3.80 -6.98 -10.05
N TYR A 67 2.66 -6.88 -9.38
CA TYR A 67 2.50 -6.06 -8.19
C TYR A 67 3.41 -6.59 -7.07
N TRP A 68 4.30 -5.74 -6.55
CA TRP A 68 5.13 -6.02 -5.38
C TRP A 68 4.91 -4.95 -4.31
N ALA A 69 4.18 -5.32 -3.25
CA ALA A 69 3.75 -4.39 -2.22
C ALA A 69 4.92 -3.65 -1.55
N PHE A 70 5.98 -4.39 -1.17
CA PHE A 70 7.18 -3.80 -0.57
C PHE A 70 7.80 -2.70 -1.44
N GLN A 71 7.94 -2.96 -2.75
CA GLN A 71 8.49 -1.98 -3.67
C GLN A 71 7.59 -0.75 -3.82
N ARG A 72 6.27 -0.96 -3.95
CA ARG A 72 5.31 0.15 -4.04
C ARG A 72 5.38 1.04 -2.81
N GLU A 73 5.35 0.44 -1.63
CA GLU A 73 5.36 1.13 -0.35
C GLU A 73 6.67 1.92 -0.15
N CYS A 74 7.82 1.32 -0.51
CA CYS A 74 9.11 2.01 -0.54
C CYS A 74 9.14 3.20 -1.51
N GLN A 75 8.66 3.02 -2.74
CA GLN A 75 8.60 4.07 -3.75
C GLN A 75 7.74 5.24 -3.30
N ASN A 76 6.54 4.94 -2.77
CA ASN A 76 5.62 5.96 -2.30
C ASN A 76 6.19 6.72 -1.10
N ALA A 77 6.80 6.02 -0.13
CA ALA A 77 7.49 6.66 0.98
C ALA A 77 8.61 7.61 0.51
N ALA A 78 9.44 7.16 -0.44
CA ALA A 78 10.53 7.95 -1.00
C ALA A 78 10.04 9.21 -1.72
N ILE A 79 8.97 9.09 -2.52
CA ILE A 79 8.38 10.23 -3.24
C ILE A 79 7.78 11.23 -2.25
N LEU A 80 7.06 10.78 -1.22
CA LEU A 80 6.49 11.67 -0.21
C LEU A 80 7.59 12.41 0.57
N GLN A 81 8.69 11.74 0.93
CA GLN A 81 9.85 12.38 1.54
C GLN A 81 10.47 13.45 0.62
N MET A 82 10.60 13.17 -0.68
CA MET A 82 11.07 14.14 -1.67
C MET A 82 10.16 15.37 -1.74
N ILE A 83 8.84 15.16 -1.81
CA ILE A 83 7.85 16.25 -1.84
C ILE A 83 7.97 17.11 -0.59
N THR A 84 8.03 16.49 0.60
CA THR A 84 8.18 17.21 1.87
C THR A 84 9.44 18.05 1.88
N ALA A 85 10.59 17.47 1.54
CA ALA A 85 11.87 18.19 1.51
C ALA A 85 11.88 19.34 0.49
N ALA A 86 11.24 19.14 -0.68
CA ALA A 86 11.13 20.19 -1.70
C ALA A 86 10.29 21.37 -1.21
N VAL A 87 9.17 21.11 -0.53
CA VAL A 87 8.31 22.17 0.04
C VAL A 87 8.99 22.88 1.20
N GLU A 88 9.72 22.17 2.07
CA GLU A 88 10.51 22.78 3.16
C GLU A 88 11.60 23.75 2.65
N GLN A 89 12.14 23.49 1.45
CA GLN A 89 13.12 24.37 0.80
C GLN A 89 12.50 25.52 -0.01
N THR A 90 11.17 25.60 -0.08
CA THR A 90 10.46 26.61 -0.87
C THR A 90 10.50 27.96 -0.16
N THR A 91 10.71 29.04 -0.92
CA THR A 91 10.65 30.42 -0.44
C THR A 91 9.52 31.18 -1.14
N GLU A 92 9.10 32.32 -0.58
CA GLU A 92 8.10 33.18 -1.24
C GLU A 92 8.53 33.63 -2.64
N SER A 93 9.83 33.83 -2.84
CA SER A 93 10.43 34.21 -4.13
C SER A 93 10.56 33.08 -5.14
N SER A 94 10.43 31.82 -4.71
CA SER A 94 10.57 30.64 -5.57
C SER A 94 9.56 29.55 -5.18
N PRO A 95 8.25 29.79 -5.36
CA PRO A 95 7.22 28.84 -4.98
C PRO A 95 7.17 27.63 -5.92
N ILE A 96 6.99 26.43 -5.37
CA ILE A 96 6.61 25.26 -6.18
C ILE A 96 5.18 25.47 -6.67
N ARG A 97 5.00 25.49 -7.99
CA ARG A 97 3.69 25.64 -8.63
C ARG A 97 3.29 24.35 -9.32
N ILE A 98 2.05 23.94 -9.10
CA ILE A 98 1.45 22.75 -9.72
C ILE A 98 0.14 23.12 -10.42
N LEU A 99 -0.33 22.27 -11.32
CA LEU A 99 -1.67 22.37 -11.88
C LEU A 99 -2.70 22.17 -10.76
N SER A 100 -3.67 23.09 -10.67
CA SER A 100 -4.69 23.06 -9.60
C SER A 100 -5.73 21.95 -9.78
N ARG A 101 -5.96 21.51 -11.02
CA ARG A 101 -6.94 20.49 -11.41
C ARG A 101 -6.34 19.47 -12.39
N PRO A 102 -5.32 18.71 -11.97
CA PRO A 102 -4.73 17.71 -12.84
C PRO A 102 -5.77 16.62 -13.12
N SER A 103 -5.87 16.19 -14.37
CA SER A 103 -6.89 15.24 -14.83
C SER A 103 -6.32 14.12 -15.68
N THR A 104 -5.15 14.32 -16.28
CA THR A 104 -4.49 13.33 -17.11
C THR A 104 -3.26 12.73 -16.42
N ARG A 105 -2.76 11.60 -16.95
CA ARG A 105 -1.47 11.04 -16.53
C ARG A 105 -0.33 12.02 -16.75
N GLY A 106 -0.39 12.79 -17.84
CA GLY A 106 0.56 13.85 -18.14
C GLY A 106 0.54 14.92 -17.06
N ASP A 107 -0.64 15.40 -16.68
CA ASP A 107 -0.80 16.40 -15.61
C ASP A 107 -0.24 15.90 -14.27
N ALA A 108 -0.53 14.65 -13.93
CA ALA A 108 -0.05 14.01 -12.70
C ALA A 108 1.50 13.93 -12.68
N LEU A 109 2.10 13.53 -13.81
CA LEU A 109 3.56 13.51 -13.98
C LEU A 109 4.15 14.92 -13.92
N THR A 110 3.54 15.89 -14.59
CA THR A 110 3.95 17.30 -14.56
C THR A 110 3.94 17.84 -13.13
N ASN A 111 2.86 17.62 -12.38
CA ASN A 111 2.76 18.06 -10.99
C ASN A 111 3.82 17.42 -10.11
N LEU A 112 4.06 16.12 -10.28
CA LEU A 112 5.09 15.43 -9.49
C LEU A 112 6.51 15.90 -9.85
N TYR A 113 6.76 16.17 -11.14
CA TYR A 113 8.03 16.71 -11.62
C TYR A 113 8.34 18.09 -11.00
N CYS A 114 7.33 18.91 -10.68
CA CYS A 114 7.54 20.21 -10.04
C CYS A 114 8.26 20.13 -8.68
N PHE A 115 8.27 18.96 -8.02
CA PHE A 115 8.96 18.75 -6.74
C PHE A 115 10.41 18.27 -6.89
N CYS A 116 10.85 17.86 -8.08
CA CYS A 116 12.24 17.46 -8.28
C CYS A 116 13.15 18.68 -8.51
N ASP A 117 14.45 18.54 -8.31
CA ASP A 117 15.41 19.64 -8.47
C ASP A 117 15.40 20.24 -9.88
N ASP A 118 15.24 19.40 -10.91
CA ASP A 118 15.17 19.87 -12.30
C ASP A 118 13.89 20.66 -12.57
N GLY A 119 12.75 20.21 -12.04
CA GLY A 119 11.47 20.89 -12.17
C GLY A 119 11.39 22.17 -11.34
N ARG A 120 12.08 22.24 -10.20
CA ARG A 120 12.22 23.50 -9.45
C ARG A 120 13.13 24.50 -10.16
N ARG A 121 14.21 24.03 -10.81
CA ARG A 121 15.11 24.88 -11.61
C ARG A 121 14.49 25.34 -12.93
N ASN A 122 13.67 24.50 -13.54
CA ASN A 122 12.97 24.76 -14.80
C ASN A 122 11.47 24.44 -14.63
N PRO A 123 10.71 25.34 -13.97
CA PRO A 123 9.29 25.11 -13.67
C PRO A 123 8.50 24.80 -14.95
N PRO A 124 7.87 23.62 -15.05
CA PRO A 124 7.04 23.27 -16.21
C PRO A 124 5.67 23.97 -16.18
N VAL A 125 5.32 24.61 -15.05
CA VAL A 125 4.03 25.22 -14.79
C VAL A 125 4.23 26.69 -14.41
N GLU A 126 3.73 27.58 -15.25
CA GLU A 126 3.80 29.02 -15.03
C GLU A 126 2.75 29.51 -14.02
N ALA A 127 2.94 30.72 -13.50
CA ALA A 127 1.93 31.35 -12.65
C ALA A 127 0.66 31.68 -13.46
N GLY A 128 -0.51 31.29 -12.97
CA GLY A 128 -1.77 31.58 -13.64
C GLY A 128 -2.99 31.08 -12.85
N PRO A 129 -4.21 31.37 -13.34
CA PRO A 129 -5.45 31.02 -12.65
C PRO A 129 -5.68 29.50 -12.54
N ALA A 130 -5.02 28.70 -13.38
CA ALA A 130 -5.11 27.25 -13.36
C ALA A 130 -4.06 26.57 -12.48
N THR A 131 -3.23 27.34 -11.75
CA THR A 131 -2.08 26.81 -11.00
C THR A 131 -2.16 27.17 -9.52
N LEU A 132 -1.49 26.37 -8.69
CA LEU A 132 -1.50 26.48 -7.23
C LEU A 132 -0.06 26.52 -6.73
N ALA A 133 0.24 27.50 -5.88
CA ALA A 133 1.49 27.51 -5.11
C ALA A 133 1.35 26.53 -3.93
N VAL A 134 2.31 25.62 -3.79
CA VAL A 134 2.38 24.68 -2.67
C VAL A 134 3.29 25.26 -1.61
N SER A 135 2.71 25.71 -0.50
CA SER A 135 3.44 26.32 0.63
C SER A 135 3.52 25.42 1.86
N SER A 136 2.78 24.31 1.89
CA SER A 136 2.77 23.37 3.00
C SER A 136 2.42 21.96 2.53
N VAL A 137 2.83 20.98 3.34
CA VAL A 137 2.53 19.56 3.14
C VAL A 137 1.73 19.08 4.34
N PRO A 138 0.63 18.32 4.14
CA PRO A 138 -0.08 17.71 5.25
C PRO A 138 0.81 16.70 5.98
N ARG A 139 0.52 16.41 7.24
CA ARG A 139 1.31 15.46 8.03
C ARG A 139 1.24 14.05 7.45
N PHE A 140 2.34 13.55 6.92
CA PHE A 140 2.52 12.13 6.62
C PHE A 140 3.27 11.43 7.75
N ARG A 141 3.04 10.13 7.93
CA ARG A 141 3.85 9.33 8.85
C ARG A 141 5.30 9.29 8.39
N LYS A 142 6.25 9.29 9.33
CA LYS A 142 7.66 9.09 8.98
C LYS A 142 7.91 7.63 8.57
N CYS A 143 8.60 7.45 7.45
CA CYS A 143 9.22 6.18 7.07
C CYS A 143 10.67 6.23 7.50
N TYR A 144 11.08 5.38 8.44
CA TYR A 144 12.45 5.38 8.91
C TYR A 144 13.34 4.70 7.87
N ARG A 145 13.25 3.38 7.72
CA ARG A 145 14.02 2.55 6.78
C ARG A 145 13.36 1.17 6.62
N TRP A 146 13.89 0.34 5.74
CA TRP A 146 13.52 -1.07 5.62
C TRP A 146 14.57 -1.99 6.25
N LEU A 147 14.21 -3.23 6.56
CA LEU A 147 15.12 -4.27 7.01
C LEU A 147 14.64 -5.64 6.53
N LYS A 148 15.47 -6.66 6.71
CA LYS A 148 15.06 -8.06 6.59
C LYS A 148 14.80 -8.65 7.96
N ILE A 149 13.83 -9.57 8.04
CA ILE A 149 13.50 -10.32 9.24
C ILE A 149 13.48 -11.80 8.90
N SER A 150 14.12 -12.60 9.75
CA SER A 150 14.09 -14.05 9.64
C SER A 150 12.68 -14.59 9.85
N GLY A 151 12.23 -15.47 8.96
CA GLY A 151 10.98 -16.18 9.11
C GLY A 151 10.95 -17.07 10.36
N ARG A 152 12.12 -17.50 10.86
CA ARG A 152 12.25 -18.21 12.13
C ARG A 152 11.78 -17.34 13.29
N ASP A 153 12.31 -16.12 13.39
CA ASP A 153 11.95 -15.17 14.44
C ASP A 153 10.44 -14.87 14.42
N LEU A 154 9.87 -14.73 13.22
CA LEU A 154 8.43 -14.52 13.03
C LEU A 154 7.57 -15.74 13.41
N LYS A 155 8.09 -16.97 13.24
CA LYS A 155 7.41 -18.22 13.64
C LYS A 155 7.46 -18.48 15.14
N GLU A 156 8.46 -17.94 15.82
CA GLU A 156 8.63 -18.04 17.28
C GLU A 156 7.73 -17.06 18.04
N LEU A 157 7.11 -16.09 17.35
CA LEU A 157 6.11 -15.20 17.94
C LEU A 157 4.94 -15.97 18.55
N ASP A 158 4.41 -15.46 19.66
CA ASP A 158 3.25 -16.03 20.34
C ASP A 158 2.06 -16.22 19.37
N ARG A 159 1.61 -17.47 19.20
CA ARG A 159 0.58 -17.84 18.22
C ARG A 159 -0.80 -17.25 18.54
N GLY A 160 -1.08 -16.93 19.79
CA GLY A 160 -2.37 -16.37 20.20
C GLY A 160 -2.49 -14.87 19.89
N THR A 161 -1.39 -14.13 19.97
CA THR A 161 -1.42 -12.66 20.02
C THR A 161 -0.57 -11.98 18.96
N LEU A 162 0.57 -12.55 18.56
CA LEU A 162 1.57 -11.89 17.73
C LEU A 162 1.78 -12.57 16.37
N ALA A 163 1.81 -13.90 16.29
CA ALA A 163 2.09 -14.58 15.03
C ALA A 163 1.03 -14.24 13.97
N PRO A 164 1.41 -13.98 12.71
CA PRO A 164 0.43 -13.75 11.66
C PRO A 164 -0.34 -15.05 11.36
N PRO A 165 -1.67 -15.02 11.17
CA PRO A 165 -2.41 -16.19 10.72
C PRO A 165 -2.04 -16.54 9.28
N ILE A 166 -2.26 -17.80 8.92
CA ILE A 166 -2.20 -18.25 7.53
C ILE A 166 -3.41 -17.68 6.79
N LEU A 167 -3.18 -17.07 5.63
CA LEU A 167 -4.24 -16.50 4.80
C LEU A 167 -4.30 -17.23 3.46
N THR A 168 -5.50 -17.41 2.91
CA THR A 168 -5.69 -17.82 1.52
C THR A 168 -6.28 -16.64 0.76
N ILE A 169 -5.53 -16.12 -0.21
CA ILE A 169 -5.92 -14.95 -1.00
C ILE A 169 -5.78 -15.33 -2.47
N ALA A 170 -6.88 -15.24 -3.22
CA ALA A 170 -6.94 -15.63 -4.62
C ALA A 170 -6.34 -17.03 -4.85
N GLU A 171 -6.74 -18.00 -4.00
CA GLU A 171 -6.29 -19.40 -4.03
C GLU A 171 -4.80 -19.62 -3.69
N VAL A 172 -4.04 -18.55 -3.42
CA VAL A 172 -2.67 -18.65 -2.93
C VAL A 172 -2.67 -18.64 -1.41
N GLN A 173 -2.12 -19.69 -0.81
CA GLN A 173 -1.85 -19.73 0.61
C GLN A 173 -0.61 -18.89 0.92
N ARG A 174 -0.77 -17.93 1.82
CA ARG A 174 0.31 -17.08 2.34
C ARG A 174 0.57 -17.44 3.78
N GLU A 175 1.80 -17.85 4.01
CA GLU A 175 2.33 -18.09 5.34
C GLU A 175 3.78 -17.60 5.43
N ILE A 176 4.20 -17.30 6.65
CA ILE A 176 5.62 -17.16 6.96
C ILE A 176 6.24 -18.55 6.92
N LEU A 177 7.45 -18.69 6.38
CA LEU A 177 8.26 -19.91 6.33
C LEU A 177 9.56 -19.66 7.10
N PRO A 178 10.01 -20.61 7.94
CA PRO A 178 11.13 -20.39 8.87
C PRO A 178 12.50 -20.27 8.19
N ASP A 179 12.61 -20.71 6.94
CA ASP A 179 13.83 -20.75 6.13
C ASP A 179 13.96 -19.56 5.16
N GLN A 180 13.02 -18.61 5.21
CA GLN A 180 13.01 -17.41 4.38
C GLN A 180 13.36 -16.15 5.18
N GLU A 181 13.83 -15.13 4.47
CA GLU A 181 13.91 -13.76 4.97
C GLU A 181 12.80 -12.91 4.36
N TYR A 182 12.14 -12.10 5.18
CA TYR A 182 11.05 -11.23 4.76
C TYR A 182 11.47 -9.78 4.79
N PHE A 183 11.02 -9.01 3.80
CA PHE A 183 11.18 -7.57 3.81
C PHE A 183 10.23 -6.95 4.83
N ALA A 184 10.74 -5.96 5.57
CA ALA A 184 9.96 -5.17 6.50
C ALA A 184 10.27 -3.68 6.34
N ILE A 185 9.29 -2.81 6.60
CA ILE A 185 9.50 -1.35 6.67
C ILE A 185 9.08 -0.83 8.04
N VAL A 186 9.92 0.03 8.61
CA VAL A 186 9.72 0.65 9.91
C VAL A 186 9.20 2.07 9.73
N TYR A 187 8.07 2.35 10.38
CA TYR A 187 7.37 3.62 10.34
C TYR A 187 7.21 4.21 11.75
N GLU A 188 6.91 5.50 11.78
CA GLU A 188 6.28 6.15 12.93
C GLU A 188 5.03 5.38 13.34
N TYR A 189 4.94 5.04 14.63
CA TYR A 189 3.71 4.50 15.18
C TYR A 189 2.68 5.61 15.33
N ILE A 190 1.53 5.44 14.68
CA ILE A 190 0.40 6.34 14.81
C ILE A 190 -0.65 5.67 15.72
N PRO A 191 -1.02 6.28 16.86
CA PRO A 191 -2.01 5.71 17.77
C PRO A 191 -3.39 5.61 17.09
N GLU A 192 -4.19 4.63 17.54
CA GLU A 192 -5.55 4.40 17.01
C GLU A 192 -6.57 5.40 17.56
N ASN A 193 -6.34 6.69 17.30
CA ASN A 193 -7.26 7.77 17.66
C ASN A 193 -8.33 7.98 16.57
N GLY A 194 -9.36 8.76 16.90
CA GLY A 194 -10.34 9.23 15.93
C GLY A 194 -9.70 10.07 14.82
N ASN A 195 -10.30 10.05 13.63
CA ASN A 195 -9.85 10.86 12.51
C ASN A 195 -10.63 12.17 12.46
N ASP A 196 -9.94 13.29 12.27
CA ASP A 196 -10.51 14.55 11.80
C ASP A 196 -10.71 14.45 10.28
N LEU A 197 -11.98 14.53 9.86
CA LEU A 197 -12.36 14.38 8.46
C LEU A 197 -11.78 15.49 7.59
N ALA A 198 -11.59 16.70 8.13
CA ALA A 198 -11.01 17.82 7.40
C ALA A 198 -9.52 17.58 7.11
N ALA A 199 -8.77 17.10 8.12
CA ALA A 199 -7.37 16.73 7.96
C ALA A 199 -7.19 15.57 6.97
N VAL A 200 -8.02 14.53 7.05
CA VAL A 200 -8.02 13.41 6.08
C VAL A 200 -8.29 13.92 4.66
N GLN A 201 -9.32 14.74 4.47
CA GLN A 201 -9.65 15.28 3.15
C GLN A 201 -8.53 16.17 2.61
N SER A 202 -7.89 16.98 3.45
CA SER A 202 -6.73 17.79 3.07
C SER A 202 -5.57 16.91 2.57
N GLN A 203 -5.32 15.77 3.21
CA GLN A 203 -4.28 14.83 2.78
C GLN A 203 -4.63 14.17 1.45
N ILE A 204 -5.89 13.75 1.27
CA ILE A 204 -6.38 13.18 0.01
C ILE A 204 -6.25 14.20 -1.13
N ASP A 205 -6.71 15.44 -0.94
CA ASP A 205 -6.64 16.50 -1.94
C ASP A 205 -5.19 16.79 -2.33
N PHE A 206 -4.29 16.85 -1.36
CA PHE A 206 -2.86 17.05 -1.60
C PHE A 206 -2.26 15.90 -2.41
N LEU A 207 -2.53 14.65 -2.03
CA LEU A 207 -2.03 13.47 -2.75
C LEU A 207 -2.53 13.44 -4.20
N CYS A 208 -3.81 13.70 -4.42
CA CYS A 208 -4.37 13.77 -5.77
C CYS A 208 -3.72 14.89 -6.59
N ARG A 209 -3.59 16.10 -6.03
CA ARG A 209 -2.94 17.23 -6.71
C ARG A 209 -1.47 16.96 -7.02
N THR A 210 -0.76 16.22 -6.18
CA THR A 210 0.66 15.86 -6.40
C THR A 210 0.85 14.65 -7.32
N GLY A 211 -0.23 14.10 -7.88
CA GLY A 211 -0.19 13.09 -8.93
C GLY A 211 -0.55 11.68 -8.49
N PHE A 212 -0.80 11.47 -7.20
CA PHE A 212 -1.20 10.15 -6.69
C PHE A 212 -2.67 9.85 -7.00
N ASN A 213 -2.94 8.61 -7.35
CA ASN A 213 -4.27 8.03 -7.35
C ASN A 213 -4.45 7.20 -6.08
N PHE A 214 -5.70 6.98 -5.66
CA PHE A 214 -6.00 6.01 -4.61
C PHE A 214 -6.47 4.70 -5.24
N ALA A 215 -6.21 3.59 -4.56
CA ALA A 215 -6.78 2.32 -4.95
C ALA A 215 -8.32 2.40 -4.95
N PRO A 216 -9.03 1.57 -5.74
CA PRO A 216 -10.47 1.72 -5.95
C PRO A 216 -11.33 1.65 -4.68
N THR A 217 -10.81 1.04 -3.61
CA THR A 217 -11.55 0.87 -2.35
C THR A 217 -10.68 1.31 -1.18
N PRO A 218 -10.53 2.62 -0.94
CA PRO A 218 -9.71 3.10 0.16
C PRO A 218 -10.31 2.69 1.48
N LEU A 219 -9.51 1.97 2.27
CA LEU A 219 -9.97 1.42 3.53
C LEU A 219 -9.94 2.53 4.60
N ARG A 220 -11.08 2.73 5.27
CA ARG A 220 -11.16 3.62 6.44
C ARG A 220 -10.14 3.25 7.51
N ASP A 221 -9.88 1.95 7.64
CA ASP A 221 -8.96 1.40 8.63
C ASP A 221 -7.49 1.75 8.36
N ASN A 222 -7.16 2.24 7.16
CA ASN A 222 -5.84 2.75 6.81
C ASN A 222 -5.62 4.21 7.27
N TRP A 223 -6.59 4.82 7.96
CA TRP A 223 -6.46 6.17 8.53
C TRP A 223 -6.46 6.10 10.05
N LYS A 224 -5.38 6.56 10.68
CA LYS A 224 -5.21 6.64 12.13
C LYS A 224 -4.78 8.04 12.50
N ASP A 225 -5.44 8.68 13.47
CA ASP A 225 -5.10 10.04 13.88
C ASP A 225 -4.99 11.01 12.68
N SER A 226 -5.87 10.83 11.70
CA SER A 226 -5.94 11.56 10.41
C SER A 226 -4.75 11.38 9.46
N VAL A 227 -3.91 10.36 9.67
CA VAL A 227 -2.75 10.03 8.84
C VAL A 227 -2.98 8.71 8.11
N LEU A 228 -2.66 8.66 6.81
CA LEU A 228 -2.64 7.43 6.05
C LEU A 228 -1.47 6.52 6.50
N VAL A 229 -1.82 5.33 6.99
CA VAL A 229 -0.88 4.32 7.52
C VAL A 229 -0.64 3.14 6.60
N ASP A 230 -1.20 3.11 5.39
CA ASP A 230 -0.81 2.15 4.37
C ASP A 230 -0.46 2.90 3.09
N LEU A 231 0.83 2.93 2.73
CA LEU A 231 1.26 3.65 1.53
C LEU A 231 1.04 2.85 0.26
N SER A 232 0.64 1.58 0.36
CA SER A 232 0.22 0.79 -0.80
C SER A 232 -1.19 1.17 -1.28
N GLU A 233 -1.94 1.93 -0.47
CA GLU A 233 -3.26 2.50 -0.80
C GLU A 233 -3.19 3.59 -1.89
N ILE A 234 -2.02 4.21 -2.08
CA ILE A 234 -1.79 5.23 -3.10
C ILE A 234 -0.93 4.68 -4.24
N GLU A 235 -1.13 5.25 -5.42
CA GLU A 235 -0.47 4.84 -6.65
C GLU A 235 0.11 6.08 -7.31
N CYS A 236 1.40 6.10 -7.61
CA CYS A 236 1.99 7.18 -8.40
C CYS A 236 1.80 6.92 -9.91
N PRO A 237 1.96 7.94 -10.77
CA PRO A 237 1.58 7.84 -12.19
C PRO A 237 2.29 6.76 -13.01
N TRP A 238 3.42 6.22 -12.55
CA TRP A 238 4.13 5.13 -13.25
C TRP A 238 3.87 3.74 -12.67
N GLN A 239 3.16 3.64 -11.55
CA GLN A 239 2.84 2.34 -10.94
C GLN A 239 1.70 1.64 -11.67
N LEU A 240 1.71 0.31 -11.60
CA LEU A 240 0.60 -0.54 -12.03
C LEU A 240 -0.67 -0.15 -11.25
N GLY A 241 -1.85 -0.18 -11.88
CA GLY A 241 -3.12 0.18 -11.22
C GLY A 241 -3.51 1.65 -11.35
N TRP A 242 -2.53 2.55 -11.49
CA TRP A 242 -2.81 3.95 -11.78
C TRP A 242 -3.58 4.07 -13.10
N SER A 243 -4.69 4.82 -13.10
CA SER A 243 -5.47 5.05 -14.32
C SER A 243 -5.99 6.48 -14.40
N SER A 244 -5.98 7.05 -15.62
CA SER A 244 -6.55 8.37 -15.86
C SER A 244 -8.02 8.40 -15.48
N ALA A 245 -8.77 7.33 -15.76
CA ALA A 245 -10.18 7.26 -15.43
C ALA A 245 -10.45 7.41 -13.92
N SER A 246 -9.66 6.75 -13.05
CA SER A 246 -9.78 6.93 -11.60
C SER A 246 -9.29 8.30 -11.14
N TYR A 247 -8.21 8.79 -11.75
CA TYR A 247 -7.58 10.05 -11.40
C TYR A 247 -8.41 11.29 -11.78
N SER A 248 -8.95 11.35 -13.00
CA SER A 248 -9.85 12.44 -13.44
C SER A 248 -11.16 12.46 -12.66
N ARG A 249 -11.57 11.29 -12.13
CA ARG A 249 -12.72 11.14 -11.22
C ARG A 249 -12.33 11.35 -9.76
N GLY A 250 -11.06 11.64 -9.50
CA GLY A 250 -10.52 11.95 -8.18
C GLY A 250 -11.33 13.07 -7.53
N PRO A 251 -11.34 13.11 -6.19
CA PRO A 251 -12.17 14.04 -5.44
C PRO A 251 -11.88 15.47 -5.88
N ARG A 252 -12.88 16.16 -6.41
CA ARG A 252 -12.80 17.61 -6.52
C ARG A 252 -12.85 18.18 -5.09
N PRO A 253 -12.08 19.23 -4.79
CA PRO A 253 -12.16 19.90 -3.49
C PRO A 253 -13.62 20.21 -3.13
N GLY A 254 -14.12 19.63 -2.04
CA GLY A 254 -15.51 19.78 -1.58
C GLY A 254 -16.53 18.73 -2.04
N GLU A 255 -16.17 17.76 -2.90
CA GLU A 255 -17.11 16.76 -3.45
C GLU A 255 -17.12 15.39 -2.71
N ARG A 256 -16.36 15.20 -1.63
CA ARG A 256 -16.52 14.06 -0.73
C ARG A 256 -17.05 14.48 0.64
N GLU A 257 -18.11 13.79 1.02
CA GLU A 257 -18.55 13.70 2.40
C GLU A 257 -18.15 12.29 2.85
N LEU A 258 -17.35 12.18 3.91
CA LEU A 258 -17.10 10.90 4.56
C LEU A 258 -18.45 10.42 5.09
N ARG A 259 -19.07 9.46 4.41
CA ARG A 259 -20.31 8.84 4.90
C ARG A 259 -19.95 7.80 5.96
N ASP A 260 -20.78 7.70 6.99
CA ASP A 260 -20.68 6.68 8.05
C ASP A 260 -20.65 5.23 7.53
N THR A 261 -20.93 5.00 6.25
CA THR A 261 -20.95 3.69 5.60
C THR A 261 -19.56 3.07 5.35
N GLY A 262 -18.47 3.78 5.70
CA GLY A 262 -17.11 3.24 5.62
C GLY A 262 -16.56 3.08 4.20
N ARG A 263 -17.19 3.70 3.20
CA ARG A 263 -16.67 3.81 1.83
C ARG A 263 -16.58 5.27 1.44
N TYR A 264 -15.45 5.64 0.86
CA TYR A 264 -15.35 6.90 0.15
C TYR A 264 -16.21 6.83 -1.13
N THR A 265 -17.25 7.65 -1.21
CA THR A 265 -18.05 7.80 -2.44
C THR A 265 -17.92 9.24 -2.91
N CYS A 266 -17.63 9.41 -4.20
CA CYS A 266 -17.70 10.71 -4.84
C CYS A 266 -19.17 11.16 -4.85
N LYS A 267 -19.50 12.38 -4.38
CA LYS A 267 -20.84 12.94 -4.63
C LYS A 267 -20.95 13.16 -6.13
N MET A 268 -21.65 12.26 -6.81
CA MET A 268 -22.04 12.46 -8.19
C MET A 268 -23.02 13.64 -8.23
N PRO A 269 -22.85 14.65 -9.11
CA PRO A 269 -23.97 15.50 -9.45
C PRO A 269 -25.06 14.61 -10.05
N VAL A 270 -26.27 14.68 -9.48
CA VAL A 270 -27.45 14.02 -10.04
C VAL A 270 -27.79 14.75 -11.33
N THR A 271 -27.17 14.34 -12.44
CA THR A 271 -27.75 14.61 -13.74
C THR A 271 -28.87 13.61 -13.96
N SER A 272 -30.07 14.16 -14.12
CA SER A 272 -31.32 13.46 -14.33
C SER A 272 -31.25 12.44 -15.47
N GLN A 273 -31.84 11.27 -15.19
CA GLN A 273 -32.40 10.29 -16.12
C GLN A 273 -31.43 9.53 -17.05
N CYS A 274 -31.18 8.26 -16.70
CA CYS A 274 -31.22 7.17 -17.67
C CYS A 274 -31.61 5.86 -16.97
N PRO A 275 -32.69 5.16 -17.39
CA PRO A 275 -33.13 3.92 -16.76
C PRO A 275 -32.50 2.72 -17.47
N ARG A 276 -31.84 1.82 -16.72
CA ARG A 276 -31.95 0.35 -16.90
C ARG A 276 -31.15 -0.42 -15.85
N GLN A 277 -31.91 -1.25 -15.12
CA GLN A 277 -31.65 -2.60 -14.60
C GLN A 277 -30.20 -3.10 -14.68
N GLY A 278 -29.58 -3.65 -13.65
CA GLY A 278 -30.11 -4.34 -12.47
C GLY A 278 -29.26 -5.59 -12.25
N ARG A 279 -28.48 -5.59 -11.15
CA ARG A 279 -27.97 -6.74 -10.37
C ARG A 279 -26.81 -6.22 -9.49
N LYS A 280 -27.07 -6.03 -8.20
CA LYS A 280 -26.03 -5.78 -7.20
C LYS A 280 -25.69 -7.12 -6.54
N ALA A 281 -24.45 -7.58 -6.72
CA ALA A 281 -23.88 -8.61 -5.86
C ALA A 281 -23.63 -7.99 -4.48
N VAL A 282 -24.27 -8.52 -3.45
CA VAL A 282 -24.06 -8.13 -2.05
C VAL A 282 -23.07 -9.11 -1.46
N VAL A 283 -21.82 -8.69 -1.30
CA VAL A 283 -20.85 -9.41 -0.46
C VAL A 283 -21.04 -8.91 0.98
N ARG A 284 -21.53 -9.77 1.87
CA ARG A 284 -21.62 -9.50 3.31
C ARG A 284 -20.33 -9.98 3.97
N PHE A 285 -19.62 -9.07 4.65
CA PHE A 285 -18.61 -9.45 5.63
C PHE A 285 -19.29 -9.45 7.01
N GLY A 286 -19.32 -10.62 7.65
CA GLY A 286 -19.83 -10.76 9.02
C GLY A 286 -18.85 -10.14 10.01
N LYS A 287 -19.29 -9.08 10.69
CA LYS A 287 -18.79 -8.74 12.03
C LYS A 287 -19.55 -9.64 13.00
N ASP A 288 -18.86 -10.52 13.71
CA ASP A 288 -19.11 -10.89 15.12
C ASP A 288 -18.43 -12.23 15.46
N ASP A 289 -17.25 -12.17 16.05
CA ASP A 289 -16.73 -13.24 16.91
C ASP A 289 -17.04 -12.87 18.38
N ARG A 290 -18.23 -13.24 18.83
CA ARG A 290 -18.53 -13.44 20.26
C ARG A 290 -19.43 -14.66 20.42
N LYS A 291 -18.82 -15.73 20.95
CA LYS A 291 -19.42 -16.88 21.67
C LYS A 291 -20.77 -17.38 21.16
N VAL A 292 -20.80 -18.57 20.55
CA VAL A 292 -21.93 -19.49 20.71
C VAL A 292 -21.45 -20.91 20.98
N MET A 293 -22.12 -21.51 21.96
CA MET A 293 -21.89 -22.79 22.59
C MET A 293 -22.04 -23.98 21.64
N LEU A 294 -21.35 -25.07 22.03
CA LEU A 294 -21.67 -26.45 21.70
C LEU A 294 -23.19 -26.71 21.78
N ARG A 295 -23.78 -27.13 20.65
CA ARG A 295 -24.95 -28.01 20.65
C ARG A 295 -24.65 -29.23 19.78
N LYS A 296 -24.57 -30.38 20.46
CA LYS A 296 -24.68 -31.72 19.87
C LYS A 296 -26.10 -31.93 19.35
N ASN A 297 -26.20 -32.54 18.17
CA ASN A 297 -27.19 -33.50 17.67
C ASN A 297 -26.74 -33.80 16.23
N GLY A 298 -26.53 -35.02 15.73
CA GLY A 298 -26.97 -36.34 16.14
C GLY A 298 -27.53 -37.04 14.89
N LYS A 299 -26.81 -38.08 14.42
CA LYS A 299 -27.23 -39.20 13.53
C LYS A 299 -27.40 -38.95 12.02
N GLY A 300 -26.66 -39.76 11.24
CA GLY A 300 -26.98 -40.06 9.84
C GLY A 300 -25.79 -40.58 9.01
N GLU A 301 -25.42 -41.85 9.18
CA GLU A 301 -24.64 -42.69 8.24
C GLU A 301 -25.42 -44.01 8.06
N PRO A 302 -25.12 -44.90 7.08
CA PRO A 302 -24.08 -44.85 6.03
C PRO A 302 -24.58 -45.27 4.62
N GLY A 303 -23.74 -45.05 3.60
CA GLY A 303 -23.88 -45.67 2.28
C GLY A 303 -22.51 -46.01 1.69
N ALA A 304 -22.17 -47.30 1.72
CA ALA A 304 -20.91 -47.87 1.25
C ALA A 304 -20.89 -48.07 -0.29
N THR A 305 -19.69 -48.07 -0.89
CA THR A 305 -19.06 -49.15 -1.69
C THR A 305 -18.14 -48.61 -2.78
N GLY A 306 -16.96 -49.24 -2.93
CA GLY A 306 -16.13 -49.14 -4.15
C GLY A 306 -14.62 -49.03 -3.92
N ALA A 307 -13.96 -50.14 -3.54
CA ALA A 307 -12.52 -50.35 -3.73
C ALA A 307 -12.31 -51.07 -5.08
N CYS A 308 -11.29 -50.77 -5.91
CA CYS A 308 -9.93 -51.37 -5.99
C CYS A 308 -9.43 -51.20 -7.47
N PRO A 309 -8.18 -51.54 -7.88
CA PRO A 309 -6.85 -51.29 -7.30
C PRO A 309 -5.74 -50.92 -8.34
N THR A 310 -4.47 -50.91 -7.87
CA THR A 310 -3.16 -51.18 -8.55
C THR A 310 -2.32 -50.09 -9.27
N ASN A 311 -1.14 -49.78 -8.66
CA ASN A 311 0.27 -49.95 -9.13
C ASN A 311 0.54 -49.98 -10.65
N ALA A 312 1.60 -49.43 -11.27
CA ALA A 312 2.89 -48.79 -10.94
C ALA A 312 3.45 -48.22 -12.29
N PRO A 313 4.77 -48.06 -12.54
CA PRO A 313 5.73 -47.06 -12.04
C PRO A 313 6.19 -46.06 -13.13
N ALA A 314 7.04 -45.11 -12.71
CA ALA A 314 7.75 -44.13 -13.53
C ALA A 314 8.85 -44.73 -14.44
N PRO A 315 9.32 -43.97 -15.44
CA PRO A 315 10.69 -44.06 -15.91
C PRO A 315 11.49 -42.77 -15.64
N ALA A 316 12.77 -43.00 -15.40
CA ALA A 316 13.83 -42.03 -15.20
C ALA A 316 14.47 -41.59 -16.55
N ASP A 317 15.26 -40.52 -16.42
CA ASP A 317 16.43 -40.13 -17.22
C ASP A 317 16.26 -39.73 -18.69
N ALA A 318 16.57 -38.45 -18.97
CA ALA A 318 17.50 -38.08 -20.03
C ALA A 318 18.08 -36.68 -19.74
N ALA A 319 19.34 -36.66 -19.29
CA ALA A 319 20.21 -35.50 -19.37
C ALA A 319 20.50 -35.20 -20.85
N GLY A 320 20.41 -33.93 -21.22
CA GLY A 320 20.83 -33.42 -22.53
C GLY A 320 21.64 -32.15 -22.34
N GLU A 321 22.96 -32.30 -22.43
CA GLU A 321 23.90 -31.22 -22.71
C GLU A 321 23.50 -30.52 -24.02
N LEU A 322 23.53 -29.19 -24.03
CA LEU A 322 23.65 -28.42 -25.27
C LEU A 322 24.81 -27.45 -25.14
N GLN A 323 25.72 -27.62 -26.09
CA GLN A 323 26.97 -26.94 -26.31
C GLN A 323 26.78 -25.45 -26.63
N GLU A 324 27.75 -24.66 -26.19
CA GLU A 324 28.12 -23.38 -26.79
C GLU A 324 28.67 -23.62 -28.20
N GLU A 325 28.26 -22.82 -29.19
CA GLU A 325 29.10 -22.34 -30.30
C GLU A 325 28.46 -21.08 -30.93
N GLY A 326 29.29 -20.07 -31.23
CA GLY A 326 29.01 -19.04 -32.23
C GLY A 326 29.03 -17.59 -31.75
#